data_AF-X1RNR4-F1
#
_entry.id   AF-X1RNR4-F1
#
_cell.length_a   1.000
_cell.length_b   1.000
_cell.length_c   1.000
_cell.angle_alpha   90.00
_cell.angle_beta   90.00
_cell.angle_gamma   90.00
#
_symmetry.space_group_name_H-M   'P 1'
#
loop_
_entity.id
_entity.type
_entity.pdbx_description
1 polymer ?
#
loop_
_entity_poly.entity_id
_entity_poly.type
_entity_poly.pdbx_seq_one_letter_code
_entity_poly.pdbx_strand_id
1 'polypeptide(L)'
;MVSQGNQLDFIINLTDSVSYEDQNSSKMRVSVNLFIASISEDNTIVPINSKTFVLSELDYKPGSNTHYGTFVIPYTMEFSSITGTKTLSTASQYDNNAQDGYLAILMITAFDSEGESEDFLMVLLIQPSLPFDFILVLIIIGVVVVVGIIVGIALLARKKKKSRISTPFEGYYHQDYEDVPSQETYDFTQKSVYYCPYCGLQLLGKPRSFCPSCGKSLKIQE
;
A
#
# COMPACT_ATOMS: atom_id res chain seq x y z
N MET A 1 11.88 -9.58 -12.12
CA MET A 1 11.04 -8.62 -11.36
C MET A 1 9.65 -9.19 -11.25
N VAL A 2 9.05 -9.15 -10.07
CA VAL A 2 7.73 -9.69 -9.74
C VAL A 2 7.02 -8.68 -8.84
N SER A 3 5.69 -8.62 -8.84
CA SER A 3 4.96 -7.68 -7.97
C SER A 3 4.46 -8.38 -6.71
N GLN A 4 4.25 -7.62 -5.63
CA GLN A 4 3.50 -8.13 -4.48
C GLN A 4 2.10 -8.61 -4.91
N GLY A 5 1.62 -9.69 -4.29
CA GLY A 5 0.36 -10.33 -4.64
C GLY A 5 0.41 -11.20 -5.89
N ASN A 6 1.51 -11.20 -6.66
CA ASN A 6 1.61 -12.08 -7.81
C ASN A 6 1.68 -13.55 -7.39
N GLN A 7 0.98 -14.39 -8.12
CA GLN A 7 1.12 -15.83 -8.07
C GLN A 7 2.24 -16.27 -9.02
N LEU A 8 3.11 -17.13 -8.51
CA LEU A 8 4.14 -17.83 -9.27
C LEU A 8 3.75 -19.30 -9.37
N ASP A 9 3.74 -19.85 -10.58
CA ASP A 9 3.41 -21.25 -10.82
C ASP A 9 4.71 -22.07 -10.98
N PHE A 10 4.76 -23.22 -10.32
CA PHE A 10 5.92 -24.12 -10.32
C PHE A 10 5.55 -25.46 -10.95
N ILE A 11 6.46 -25.96 -11.77
CA ILE A 11 6.44 -27.31 -12.34
C ILE A 11 7.85 -27.87 -12.17
N ILE A 12 8.00 -28.85 -11.30
CA ILE A 12 9.30 -29.38 -10.90
C ILE A 12 9.35 -30.89 -11.20
N ASN A 13 10.36 -31.28 -11.96
CA ASN A 13 10.63 -32.68 -12.30
C ASN A 13 11.75 -33.15 -11.39
N LEU A 14 11.46 -34.11 -10.52
CA LEU A 14 12.45 -34.72 -9.66
C LEU A 14 12.78 -36.12 -10.17
N THR A 15 14.07 -36.43 -10.19
CA THR A 15 14.57 -37.77 -10.52
C THR A 15 15.40 -38.24 -9.36
N ASP A 16 15.03 -39.40 -8.82
CA ASP A 16 15.91 -40.12 -7.92
C ASP A 16 17.04 -40.77 -8.72
N SER A 17 18.28 -40.38 -8.44
CA SER A 17 19.43 -40.75 -9.26
C SER A 17 20.20 -41.95 -8.72
N VAL A 18 19.86 -42.47 -7.53
CA VAL A 18 20.52 -43.64 -6.96
C VAL A 18 19.94 -44.92 -7.56
N SER A 19 20.81 -45.71 -8.17
CA SER A 19 20.44 -46.82 -9.06
C SER A 19 19.76 -48.03 -8.40
N TYR A 20 19.73 -48.08 -7.07
CA TYR A 20 19.11 -49.16 -6.30
C TYR A 20 17.82 -48.73 -5.58
N GLU A 21 17.44 -47.46 -5.71
CA GLU A 21 16.21 -46.92 -5.13
C GLU A 21 15.11 -46.92 -6.20
N ASP A 22 13.89 -47.24 -5.78
CA ASP A 22 12.73 -47.12 -6.64
C ASP A 22 12.62 -45.64 -7.02
N GLN A 23 12.77 -45.31 -8.31
CA GLN A 23 12.60 -43.96 -8.87
C GLN A 23 11.20 -43.41 -8.60
N ASN A 24 10.96 -43.00 -7.37
CA ASN A 24 9.63 -42.84 -6.84
C ASN A 24 9.43 -41.39 -6.45
N SER A 25 9.36 -40.53 -7.46
CA SER A 25 9.12 -39.09 -7.30
C SER A 25 7.81 -38.78 -6.55
N SER A 26 6.91 -39.75 -6.38
CA SER A 26 5.70 -39.64 -5.56
C SER A 26 5.95 -39.57 -4.05
N LYS A 27 7.12 -40.03 -3.60
CA LYS A 27 7.54 -39.98 -2.19
C LYS A 27 8.42 -38.76 -1.88
N MET A 28 8.89 -38.08 -2.90
CA MET A 28 9.65 -36.84 -2.77
C MET A 28 8.69 -35.69 -2.47
N ARG A 29 9.19 -34.66 -1.79
CA ARG A 29 8.41 -33.46 -1.45
C ARG A 29 9.15 -32.23 -1.95
N VAL A 30 8.42 -31.25 -2.46
CA VAL A 30 9.01 -29.98 -2.87
C VAL A 30 8.34 -28.85 -2.13
N SER A 31 9.14 -27.98 -1.54
CA SER A 31 8.67 -26.80 -0.85
C SER A 31 9.27 -25.54 -1.43
N VAL A 32 8.50 -24.46 -1.42
CA VAL A 32 8.88 -23.13 -1.87
C VAL A 32 8.71 -22.17 -0.70
N ASN A 33 9.78 -21.47 -0.36
CA ASN A 33 9.86 -20.57 0.77
C ASN A 33 10.35 -19.19 0.32
N LEU A 34 9.78 -18.13 0.89
CA LEU A 34 10.27 -16.77 0.69
C LEU A 34 11.02 -16.28 1.93
N PHE A 35 12.24 -15.80 1.70
CA PHE A 35 13.07 -15.11 2.66
C PHE A 35 13.33 -13.68 2.22
N ILE A 36 13.45 -12.77 3.19
CA ILE A 36 13.95 -11.43 2.94
C ILE A 36 15.35 -11.36 3.54
N ALA A 37 16.29 -10.79 2.81
CA ALA A 37 17.67 -10.65 3.24
C ALA A 37 18.16 -9.21 3.02
N SER A 38 19.05 -8.75 3.88
CA SER A 38 19.86 -7.56 3.66
C SER A 38 21.24 -7.97 3.17
N ILE A 39 21.92 -7.08 2.44
CA ILE A 39 23.33 -7.25 2.13
C ILE A 39 24.14 -6.39 3.11
N SER A 40 25.15 -6.99 3.73
CA SER A 40 26.10 -6.24 4.58
C SER A 40 27.13 -5.49 3.73
N GLU A 41 27.82 -4.53 4.33
CA GLU A 41 28.93 -3.79 3.69
C GLU A 41 30.02 -4.72 3.14
N ASP A 42 30.20 -5.89 3.76
CA ASP A 42 31.15 -6.93 3.32
C ASP A 42 30.57 -7.86 2.23
N ASN A 43 29.49 -7.48 1.55
CA ASN A 43 28.77 -8.28 0.54
C ASN A 43 28.22 -9.62 1.07
N THR A 44 27.94 -9.73 2.36
CA THR A 44 27.36 -10.94 2.94
C THR A 44 25.84 -10.83 2.92
N ILE A 45 25.18 -11.88 2.43
CA ILE A 45 23.71 -11.99 2.48
C ILE A 45 23.31 -12.40 3.90
N VAL A 46 22.60 -11.51 4.58
CA VAL A 46 22.10 -11.74 5.93
C VAL A 46 20.58 -11.91 5.87
N PRO A 47 20.05 -13.14 6.07
CA PRO A 47 18.61 -13.34 6.10
C PRO A 47 18.00 -12.65 7.32
N ILE A 48 16.91 -11.94 7.10
CA ILE A 48 16.12 -11.31 8.15
C ILE A 48 15.17 -12.35 8.70
N ASN A 49 15.30 -12.65 9.99
CA ASN A 49 14.56 -13.74 10.61
C ASN A 49 13.06 -13.44 10.67
N SER A 50 12.29 -14.10 9.82
CA SER A 50 10.84 -14.04 9.85
C SER A 50 10.31 -14.80 11.06
N LYS A 51 9.28 -14.24 11.70
CA LYS A 51 8.55 -14.93 12.77
C LYS A 51 7.71 -16.09 12.21
N THR A 52 7.15 -15.87 11.02
CA THR A 52 6.33 -16.87 10.32
C THR A 52 6.88 -16.99 8.90
N PHE A 53 7.33 -18.18 8.54
CA PHE A 53 7.78 -18.48 7.19
C PHE A 53 6.58 -18.60 6.24
N VAL A 54 6.74 -18.07 5.03
CA VAL A 54 5.75 -18.19 3.96
C VAL A 54 6.20 -19.36 3.10
N LEU A 55 5.48 -20.48 3.25
CA LEU A 55 5.77 -21.79 2.67
C LEU A 55 4.62 -22.19 1.73
N SER A 56 4.96 -22.78 0.59
CA SER A 56 4.03 -23.54 -0.24
C SER A 56 4.65 -24.91 -0.56
N GLU A 57 3.91 -25.98 -0.32
CA GLU A 57 4.32 -27.34 -0.69
C GLU A 57 3.65 -27.71 -2.02
N LEU A 58 4.40 -28.30 -2.94
CA LEU A 58 3.91 -28.68 -4.26
C LEU A 58 3.26 -30.06 -4.20
N ASP A 59 2.18 -30.22 -4.96
CA ASP A 59 1.46 -31.47 -5.12
C ASP A 59 2.08 -32.33 -6.21
N TYR A 60 2.39 -33.58 -5.89
CA TYR A 60 2.76 -34.59 -6.88
C TYR A 60 1.59 -34.94 -7.80
N LYS A 61 1.87 -35.05 -9.12
CA LYS A 61 0.92 -35.53 -10.14
C LYS A 61 1.40 -36.85 -10.75
N PRO A 62 0.72 -37.98 -10.48
CA PRO A 62 1.13 -39.31 -10.96
C PRO A 62 1.17 -39.47 -12.48
N GLY A 63 0.32 -38.76 -13.22
CA GLY A 63 0.23 -38.90 -14.68
C GLY A 63 1.41 -38.30 -15.45
N SER A 64 2.07 -37.29 -14.88
CA SER A 64 3.22 -36.60 -15.48
C SER A 64 4.54 -36.88 -14.75
N ASN A 65 4.49 -37.49 -13.56
CA ASN A 65 5.62 -37.66 -12.64
C ASN A 65 6.28 -36.32 -12.25
N THR A 66 5.47 -35.31 -11.97
CA THR A 66 5.94 -33.96 -11.70
C THR A 66 5.23 -33.34 -10.50
N HIS A 67 5.91 -32.41 -9.83
CA HIS A 67 5.39 -31.64 -8.72
C HIS A 67 4.86 -30.30 -9.22
N TYR A 68 3.62 -29.96 -8.85
CA TYR A 68 2.96 -28.72 -9.23
C TYR A 68 2.50 -27.94 -8.02
N GLY A 69 2.65 -26.64 -8.06
CA GLY A 69 2.12 -25.79 -7.00
C GLY A 69 2.24 -24.34 -7.37
N THR A 70 1.63 -23.52 -6.54
CA THR A 70 1.63 -22.08 -6.73
C THR A 70 2.12 -21.41 -5.46
N PHE A 71 2.80 -20.30 -5.63
CA PHE A 71 3.30 -19.48 -4.53
C PHE A 71 2.85 -18.05 -4.74
N VAL A 72 2.10 -17.49 -3.79
CA VAL A 72 1.68 -16.09 -3.85
C VAL A 72 2.67 -15.26 -3.07
N ILE A 73 3.26 -14.26 -3.71
CA ILE A 73 4.14 -13.30 -3.04
C ILE A 73 3.26 -12.47 -2.10
N PRO A 74 3.43 -12.58 -0.77
CA PRO A 74 2.60 -11.83 0.15
C PRO A 74 2.98 -10.35 0.09
N TYR A 75 2.05 -9.45 0.42
CA TYR A 75 2.33 -8.02 0.52
C TYR A 75 3.19 -7.67 1.74
N THR A 76 3.05 -8.43 2.82
CA THR A 76 3.76 -8.21 4.07
C THR A 76 4.20 -9.52 4.71
N MET A 77 5.21 -9.46 5.57
CA MET A 77 5.69 -10.57 6.39
C MET A 77 5.94 -10.10 7.83
N GLU A 78 5.79 -11.01 8.78
CA GLU A 78 6.11 -10.76 10.18
C GLU A 78 7.56 -11.10 10.50
N PHE A 79 8.26 -10.18 11.14
CA PHE A 79 9.64 -10.34 11.57
C PHE A 79 9.75 -10.18 13.08
N SER A 80 10.62 -10.98 13.68
CA SER A 80 10.94 -10.87 15.11
C SER A 80 12.00 -9.80 15.32
N SER A 81 11.75 -8.86 16.23
CA SER A 81 12.72 -7.82 16.63
C SER A 81 12.82 -7.70 18.15
N ILE A 82 13.87 -7.04 18.64
CA ILE A 82 14.06 -6.77 20.08
C ILE A 82 12.89 -5.99 20.71
N THR A 83 12.14 -5.22 19.92
CA THR A 83 10.97 -4.46 20.37
C THR A 83 9.65 -5.21 20.20
N GLY A 84 9.70 -6.49 19.80
CA GLY A 84 8.53 -7.32 19.49
C GLY A 84 8.39 -7.65 18.00
N THR A 85 7.24 -8.20 17.62
CA THR A 85 6.94 -8.54 16.22
C THR A 85 6.65 -7.29 15.41
N LYS A 86 7.25 -7.17 14.22
CA LYS A 86 6.93 -6.12 13.25
C LYS A 86 6.45 -6.73 11.95
N THR A 87 5.37 -6.19 11.41
CA THR A 87 4.88 -6.53 10.07
C THR A 87 5.47 -5.53 9.08
N LEU A 88 6.26 -6.02 8.12
CA LEU A 88 6.96 -5.19 7.14
C LEU A 88 6.53 -5.58 5.73
N SER A 89 6.62 -4.62 4.80
CA SER A 89 6.40 -4.87 3.38
C SER A 89 7.45 -5.83 2.83
N THR A 90 7.04 -6.73 1.93
CA THR A 90 7.96 -7.62 1.18
C THR A 90 8.56 -6.98 -0.06
N ALA A 91 8.16 -5.74 -0.39
CA ALA A 91 8.72 -5.02 -1.51
C ALA A 91 10.23 -4.86 -1.29
N SER A 92 11.00 -5.36 -2.24
CA SER A 92 12.46 -5.35 -2.19
C SER A 92 12.96 -4.22 -3.07
N GLN A 93 13.80 -3.35 -2.51
CA GLN A 93 14.60 -2.41 -3.28
C GLN A 93 16.04 -2.66 -2.88
N TYR A 94 16.84 -3.10 -3.83
CA TYR A 94 18.28 -3.23 -3.66
C TYR A 94 18.96 -2.32 -4.69
N ASP A 95 19.82 -1.44 -4.21
CA ASP A 95 20.64 -0.57 -5.06
C ASP A 95 22.03 -1.19 -5.19
N ASN A 96 22.35 -1.68 -6.40
CA ASN A 96 23.67 -2.27 -6.68
C ASN A 96 24.82 -1.26 -6.53
N ASN A 97 24.57 0.04 -6.71
CA ASN A 97 25.62 1.07 -6.61
C ASN A 97 25.88 1.46 -5.16
N ALA A 98 24.82 1.59 -4.36
CA ALA A 98 24.92 1.91 -2.95
C ALA A 98 25.15 0.68 -2.06
N GLN A 99 25.00 -0.53 -2.61
CA GLN A 99 25.00 -1.82 -1.91
C GLN A 99 24.03 -1.85 -0.72
N ASP A 100 22.92 -1.13 -0.84
CA ASP A 100 21.97 -0.90 0.25
C ASP A 100 20.58 -1.42 -0.14
N GLY A 101 19.84 -1.83 0.89
CA GLY A 101 18.47 -2.28 0.80
C GLY A 101 18.28 -3.77 1.02
N TYR A 102 17.15 -4.28 0.52
CA TYR A 102 16.67 -5.63 0.80
C TYR A 102 16.48 -6.42 -0.49
N LEU A 103 16.82 -7.69 -0.43
CA LEU A 103 16.56 -8.69 -1.45
C LEU A 103 15.49 -9.66 -0.97
N ALA A 104 14.72 -10.17 -1.92
CA ALA A 104 13.88 -11.33 -1.69
C ALA A 104 14.58 -12.56 -2.28
N ILE A 105 14.61 -13.65 -1.50
CA ILE A 105 15.19 -14.92 -1.90
C ILE A 105 14.08 -15.94 -1.85
N LEU A 106 13.74 -16.50 -3.01
CA LEU A 106 12.87 -17.65 -3.10
C LEU A 106 13.73 -18.90 -3.05
N MET A 107 13.53 -19.72 -2.03
CA MET A 107 14.22 -20.98 -1.84
C MET A 107 13.27 -22.12 -2.16
N ILE A 108 13.69 -23.00 -3.05
CA ILE A 108 12.97 -24.19 -3.47
C ILE A 108 13.77 -25.36 -2.92
N THR A 109 13.18 -26.10 -1.97
CA THR A 109 13.84 -27.26 -1.36
C THR A 109 13.12 -28.51 -1.81
N ALA A 110 13.87 -29.41 -2.48
CA ALA A 110 13.42 -30.75 -2.81
C ALA A 110 13.92 -31.72 -1.75
N PHE A 111 13.01 -32.40 -1.08
CA PHE A 111 13.30 -33.46 -0.12
C PHE A 111 13.13 -34.80 -0.78
N ASP A 112 14.14 -35.64 -0.65
CA ASP A 112 14.03 -37.04 -1.00
C ASP A 112 13.26 -37.82 0.08
N SER A 113 12.79 -39.02 -0.29
CA SER A 113 12.11 -39.97 0.57
C SER A 113 12.91 -40.41 1.80
N GLU A 114 14.24 -40.32 1.75
CA GLU A 114 15.14 -40.64 2.87
C GLU A 114 15.41 -39.45 3.80
N GLY A 115 14.96 -38.24 3.42
CA GLY A 115 15.09 -37.02 4.22
C GLY A 115 16.29 -36.14 3.86
N GLU A 116 17.12 -36.55 2.89
CA GLU A 116 18.09 -35.67 2.24
C GLU A 116 17.39 -34.57 1.44
N SER A 117 18.07 -33.45 1.23
CA SER A 117 17.48 -32.30 0.53
C SER A 117 18.44 -31.56 -0.38
N GLU A 118 17.91 -31.05 -1.49
CA GLU A 118 18.61 -30.15 -2.40
C GLU A 118 17.90 -28.80 -2.45
N ASP A 119 18.67 -27.71 -2.33
CA ASP A 119 18.16 -26.33 -2.30
C ASP A 119 18.50 -25.58 -3.59
N PHE A 120 17.49 -24.94 -4.17
CA PHE A 120 17.61 -24.02 -5.30
C PHE A 120 17.21 -22.62 -4.86
N LEU A 121 18.06 -21.63 -5.15
CA LEU A 121 17.85 -20.25 -4.73
C LEU A 121 17.59 -19.36 -5.95
N MET A 122 16.55 -18.53 -5.86
CA MET A 122 16.23 -17.50 -6.84
C MET A 122 16.16 -16.14 -6.16
N VAL A 123 16.97 -15.19 -6.64
CA VAL A 123 16.91 -13.80 -6.17
C VAL A 123 15.80 -13.06 -6.92
N LEU A 124 14.88 -12.48 -6.18
CA LEU A 124 13.72 -11.75 -6.68
C LEU A 124 13.84 -10.27 -6.34
N LEU A 125 13.46 -9.45 -7.32
CA LEU A 125 13.11 -8.05 -7.10
C LEU A 125 11.58 -7.93 -7.08
N ILE A 126 11.02 -7.81 -5.88
CA ILE A 126 9.60 -7.66 -5.57
C ILE A 126 9.23 -6.17 -5.61
N GLN A 127 8.41 -5.78 -6.58
CA GLN A 127 7.89 -4.42 -6.71
C GLN A 127 6.66 -4.20 -5.82
N PRO A 128 6.53 -3.02 -5.20
CA PRO A 128 5.35 -2.69 -4.43
C PRO A 128 4.10 -2.68 -5.32
N SER A 129 2.99 -3.21 -4.83
CA SER A 129 1.70 -3.11 -5.49
C SER A 129 0.62 -2.74 -4.47
N LEU A 130 -0.46 -2.11 -4.95
CA LEU A 130 -1.59 -1.81 -4.10
C LEU A 130 -2.41 -3.08 -3.89
N PRO A 131 -2.65 -3.51 -2.64
CA PRO A 131 -3.53 -4.64 -2.40
C PRO A 131 -4.92 -4.32 -2.94
N PHE A 132 -5.56 -5.32 -3.57
CA PHE A 132 -6.89 -5.18 -4.16
C PHE A 132 -7.92 -4.60 -3.16
N ASP A 133 -7.80 -4.94 -1.88
CA ASP A 133 -8.64 -4.39 -0.82
C ASP A 133 -8.52 -2.87 -0.69
N PHE A 134 -7.31 -2.32 -0.87
CA PHE A 134 -7.08 -0.88 -0.84
C PHE A 134 -7.74 -0.18 -2.03
N ILE A 135 -7.71 -0.82 -3.21
CA ILE A 135 -8.38 -0.32 -4.41
C ILE A 135 -9.90 -0.29 -4.17
N LEU A 136 -10.48 -1.34 -3.58
CA LEU A 136 -11.89 -1.39 -3.21
C LEU A 136 -12.28 -0.29 -2.21
N VAL A 137 -11.45 -0.04 -1.19
CA VAL A 137 -11.69 1.04 -0.22
C VAL A 137 -11.70 2.41 -0.92
N LEU A 138 -10.75 2.67 -1.83
CA LEU A 138 -10.72 3.92 -2.60
C LEU A 138 -11.97 4.07 -3.49
N ILE A 139 -12.45 2.99 -4.10
CA ILE A 139 -13.69 2.98 -4.88
C ILE A 139 -14.88 3.34 -3.98
N ILE A 140 -15.01 2.72 -2.80
CA ILE A 140 -16.10 3.00 -1.85
C ILE A 140 -16.09 4.48 -1.42
N ILE A 141 -14.93 5.01 -1.04
CA ILE A 141 -14.77 6.43 -0.67
C ILE A 141 -15.17 7.32 -1.84
N GLY A 142 -14.71 7.00 -3.05
CA GLY A 142 -15.08 7.72 -4.27
C GLY A 142 -16.59 7.76 -4.49
N VAL A 143 -17.27 6.62 -4.36
CA VAL A 143 -18.73 6.53 -4.50
C VAL A 143 -19.45 7.37 -3.44
N VAL A 144 -19.03 7.31 -2.17
CA VAL A 144 -19.63 8.09 -1.08
C VAL A 144 -19.50 9.59 -1.33
N VAL A 145 -18.32 10.05 -1.78
CA VAL A 145 -18.10 11.46 -2.12
C VAL A 145 -18.99 11.90 -3.28
N VAL A 146 -19.08 11.10 -4.35
CA VAL A 146 -19.93 11.41 -5.51
C VAL A 146 -21.41 11.48 -5.12
N VAL A 147 -21.91 10.50 -4.34
CA VAL A 147 -23.29 10.51 -3.85
C VAL A 147 -23.53 11.73 -2.95
N GLY A 148 -22.59 12.05 -2.05
CA GLY A 148 -22.67 13.24 -1.19
C GLY A 148 -22.74 14.54 -1.99
N ILE A 149 -21.96 14.68 -3.06
CA ILE A 149 -22.00 15.82 -3.97
C ILE A 149 -23.36 15.89 -4.69
N ILE A 150 -23.86 14.77 -5.23
CA ILE A 150 -25.16 14.71 -5.92
C ILE A 150 -26.29 15.12 -4.98
N VAL A 151 -26.32 14.59 -3.76
CA VAL A 151 -27.32 14.95 -2.74
C VAL A 151 -27.19 16.41 -2.34
N GLY A 152 -25.97 16.91 -2.14
CA GLY A 152 -25.70 18.31 -1.85
C GLY A 152 -26.20 19.26 -2.94
N ILE A 153 -25.92 18.96 -4.21
CA ILE A 153 -26.40 19.72 -5.38
C ILE A 153 -27.93 19.66 -5.45
N ALA A 154 -28.55 18.49 -5.24
CA ALA A 154 -30.00 18.34 -5.27
C ALA A 154 -30.70 19.17 -4.17
N LEU A 155 -30.13 19.20 -2.96
CA LEU A 155 -30.64 20.00 -1.85
C LEU A 155 -30.49 21.52 -2.13
N LEU A 156 -29.36 21.95 -2.69
CA LEU A 156 -29.15 23.35 -3.09
C LEU A 156 -30.09 23.78 -4.23
N ALA A 157 -30.30 22.92 -5.23
CA ALA A 157 -31.25 23.17 -6.32
C ALA A 157 -32.70 23.28 -5.81
N ARG A 158 -33.10 22.45 -4.83
CA ARG A 158 -34.41 22.56 -4.17
C ARG A 158 -34.57 23.85 -3.38
N LYS A 159 -33.53 24.33 -2.68
CA LYS A 159 -33.55 25.63 -1.99
C LYS A 159 -33.72 26.79 -2.97
N LYS A 160 -33.04 26.77 -4.13
CA LYS A 160 -33.21 27.82 -5.16
C LYS A 160 -34.60 27.84 -5.80
N LYS A 161 -35.25 26.68 -5.97
CA LYS A 161 -36.62 26.61 -6.52
C LYS A 161 -37.69 27.18 -5.57
N LYS A 162 -37.52 27.10 -4.25
CA LYS A 162 -38.47 27.71 -3.29
C LYS A 162 -38.36 29.25 -3.19
N SER A 163 -37.29 29.86 -3.68
CA SER A 163 -37.05 31.31 -3.56
C SER A 163 -37.60 32.14 -4.74
N ARG A 164 -38.19 31.52 -5.77
CA ARG A 164 -38.84 32.23 -6.88
C ARG A 164 -40.36 32.12 -6.76
N ILE A 165 -40.91 32.69 -5.69
CA ILE A 165 -42.32 33.10 -5.68
C ILE A 165 -42.30 34.61 -5.93
N SER A 166 -42.73 34.97 -7.14
CA SER A 166 -43.08 36.32 -7.54
C SER A 166 -44.07 36.92 -6.54
N THR A 167 -43.68 37.96 -5.83
CA THR A 167 -44.60 38.82 -5.09
C THR A 167 -45.53 39.54 -6.09
N PRO A 168 -46.85 39.49 -5.93
CA PRO A 168 -47.75 40.29 -6.75
C PRO A 168 -47.63 41.77 -6.34
N PHE A 169 -47.75 42.61 -7.35
CA PHE A 169 -47.69 44.07 -7.31
C PHE A 169 -48.93 44.61 -6.57
N GLU A 170 -48.74 45.45 -5.56
CA GLU A 170 -49.82 46.23 -4.93
C GLU A 170 -49.26 47.61 -4.53
N GLY A 171 -49.90 48.67 -5.03
CA GLY A 171 -49.37 50.03 -5.07
C GLY A 171 -49.89 50.98 -4.00
N TYR A 172 -49.23 52.17 -3.95
CA TYR A 172 -49.65 53.46 -3.36
C TYR A 172 -49.81 53.50 -1.81
N TYR A 173 -49.12 54.33 -1.01
CA TYR A 173 -48.89 55.78 -1.05
C TYR A 173 -47.78 56.24 -0.06
N HIS A 174 -47.20 57.44 -0.32
CA HIS A 174 -46.57 58.41 0.63
C HIS A 174 -45.26 58.00 1.37
N GLN A 175 -44.27 58.85 1.70
CA GLN A 175 -43.93 60.26 1.46
C GLN A 175 -42.56 60.54 2.15
N ASP A 176 -41.70 61.32 1.48
CA ASP A 176 -40.64 62.26 1.94
C ASP A 176 -39.56 61.93 3.02
N TYR A 177 -38.32 62.35 2.66
CA TYR A 177 -37.07 62.60 3.42
C TYR A 177 -36.41 61.39 4.17
N GLU A 178 -35.09 61.19 4.24
CA GLU A 178 -33.96 62.12 4.31
C GLU A 178 -32.63 61.38 3.97
N ASP A 179 -31.65 62.11 3.43
CA ASP A 179 -30.26 61.68 3.19
C ASP A 179 -29.52 61.33 4.49
N VAL A 180 -28.92 60.13 4.61
CA VAL A 180 -27.63 59.88 5.30
C VAL A 180 -26.98 58.59 4.76
N PRO A 181 -25.68 58.57 4.38
CA PRO A 181 -24.99 57.36 3.98
C PRO A 181 -24.31 56.68 5.19
N SER A 182 -24.56 55.39 5.41
CA SER A 182 -23.67 54.55 6.22
C SER A 182 -23.05 53.46 5.33
N GLN A 183 -21.82 53.73 4.88
CA GLN A 183 -20.90 52.72 4.37
C GLN A 183 -20.56 51.76 5.51
N GLU A 184 -21.09 50.54 5.48
CA GLU A 184 -20.47 49.43 6.20
C GLU A 184 -19.36 48.84 5.33
N THR A 185 -18.15 49.27 5.67
CA THR A 185 -16.87 48.77 5.19
C THR A 185 -16.73 47.29 5.57
N TYR A 186 -16.91 46.38 4.62
CA TYR A 186 -16.53 44.98 4.81
C TYR A 186 -15.01 44.87 4.80
N ASP A 187 -14.44 44.74 5.99
CA ASP A 187 -13.01 44.49 6.21
C ASP A 187 -12.65 43.08 5.74
N PHE A 188 -12.18 42.97 4.49
CA PHE A 188 -11.62 41.73 3.94
C PHE A 188 -10.21 41.52 4.50
N THR A 189 -10.11 41.25 5.81
CA THR A 189 -8.90 40.68 6.38
C THR A 189 -8.78 39.23 5.93
N GLN A 190 -8.19 39.07 4.75
CA GLN A 190 -7.78 37.82 4.15
C GLN A 190 -6.81 37.13 5.14
N LYS A 191 -7.35 36.33 6.07
CA LYS A 191 -6.54 35.46 6.94
C LYS A 191 -5.76 34.55 6.01
N SER A 192 -4.47 34.85 5.83
CA SER A 192 -3.53 34.01 5.10
C SER A 192 -3.56 32.63 5.76
N VAL A 193 -4.19 31.67 5.09
CA VAL A 193 -4.22 30.28 5.51
C VAL A 193 -2.87 29.68 5.11
N TYR A 194 -2.07 29.29 6.10
CA TYR A 194 -0.79 28.62 5.86
C TYR A 194 -1.02 27.11 5.81
N TYR A 195 -0.33 26.42 4.90
CA TYR A 195 -0.36 24.95 4.80
C TYR A 195 1.04 24.40 5.04
N CYS A 196 1.14 23.23 5.68
CA CYS A 196 2.41 22.54 5.81
C CYS A 196 2.82 21.92 4.46
N PRO A 197 4.01 22.24 3.91
CA PRO A 197 4.44 21.70 2.62
C PRO A 197 4.76 20.20 2.66
N TYR A 198 4.92 19.61 3.85
CA TYR A 198 5.30 18.20 4.01
C TYR A 198 4.10 17.27 4.22
N CYS A 199 3.03 17.73 4.86
CA CYS A 199 1.88 16.89 5.18
C CYS A 199 0.52 17.49 4.78
N GLY A 200 0.49 18.68 4.17
CA GLY A 200 -0.73 19.33 3.69
C GLY A 200 -1.66 19.87 4.78
N LEU A 201 -1.30 19.73 6.07
CA LEU A 201 -2.12 20.21 7.17
C LEU A 201 -2.27 21.74 7.13
N GLN A 202 -3.52 22.21 7.27
CA GLN A 202 -3.85 23.62 7.43
C GLN A 202 -3.38 24.14 8.80
N LEU A 203 -2.47 25.09 8.81
CA LEU A 203 -1.93 25.73 10.00
C LEU A 203 -2.81 26.94 10.35
N LEU A 204 -3.67 26.75 11.35
CA LEU A 204 -4.57 27.78 11.87
C LEU A 204 -3.83 28.74 12.81
N GLY A 205 -3.56 29.96 12.32
CA GLY A 205 -3.13 31.12 13.12
C GLY A 205 -1.66 31.16 13.56
N LYS A 206 -1.05 32.34 13.42
CA LYS A 206 0.35 32.75 13.70
C LYS A 206 1.45 31.84 13.08
N PRO A 207 2.56 32.41 12.59
CA PRO A 207 3.65 31.62 12.02
C PRO A 207 4.24 30.69 13.08
N ARG A 208 4.10 29.37 12.87
CA ARG A 208 4.73 28.34 13.71
C ARG A 208 6.02 27.89 13.05
N SER A 209 7.07 27.69 13.84
CA SER A 209 8.38 27.22 13.36
C SER A 209 8.41 25.72 13.07
N PHE A 210 7.41 24.96 13.50
CA PHE A 210 7.30 23.51 13.32
C PHE A 210 5.85 23.09 13.06
N CYS A 211 5.68 22.01 12.28
CA CYS A 211 4.38 21.43 12.03
C CYS A 211 3.98 20.48 13.18
N PRO A 212 2.81 20.68 13.82
CA PRO A 212 2.35 19.84 14.94
C PRO A 212 1.98 18.41 14.53
N SER A 213 1.74 18.14 13.25
CA SER A 213 1.35 16.81 12.77
C SER A 213 2.53 15.97 12.31
N CYS A 214 3.51 16.57 11.62
CA CYS A 214 4.65 15.82 11.08
C CYS A 214 6.00 16.13 11.76
N GLY A 215 6.02 17.04 12.73
CA GLY A 215 7.22 17.41 13.49
C GLY A 215 8.31 18.16 12.70
N LYS A 216 8.14 18.35 11.38
CA LYS A 216 9.14 19.03 10.53
C LYS A 216 9.16 20.54 10.75
N SER A 217 10.36 21.12 10.71
CA SER A 217 10.54 22.57 10.80
C SER A 217 10.01 23.29 9.56
N LEU A 218 9.32 24.41 9.77
CA LEU A 218 8.72 25.26 8.75
C LEU A 218 9.56 26.53 8.49
N LYS A 219 10.80 26.57 8.98
CA LYS A 219 11.73 27.67 8.66
C LYS A 219 12.01 27.62 7.15
N ILE A 220 11.50 28.61 6.43
CA ILE A 220 11.90 28.89 5.05
C ILE A 220 13.34 29.41 5.17
N GLN A 221 14.32 28.68 4.63
CA GLN A 221 15.68 29.20 4.49
C GLN A 221 15.62 30.33 3.46
N GLU A 222 16.12 31.51 3.83
CA GLU A 222 16.50 32.57 2.88
C GLU A 222 17.72 32.13 2.06
#